data_AF-A0A916RS42-F1
#
_entry.id   AF-A0A916RS42-F1
#
_cell.length_a   1.000
_cell.length_b   1.000
_cell.length_c   1.000
_cell.angle_alpha   90.00
_cell.angle_beta   90.00
_cell.angle_gamma   90.00
#
_symmetry.space_group_name_H-M   'P 1'
#
loop_
_entity.id
_entity.type
_entity.pdbx_description
1 polymer ?
#
loop_
_entity_poly.entity_id
_entity_poly.type
_entity_poly.pdbx_seq_one_letter_code
_entity_poly.pdbx_strand_id
1 'polypeptide(L)'
;MRRQPDVFQQTIAQFQSQTGLRLDAPAPTHSVRVMVDDICVALTDSGGTQMMLEAEIIRLSESREERTYQLYTALKANLGLVFDCSATVQRSQSEDGEYLVARAVLPYTVTASSKLMKTIEDIAGLVDFIRRTAVQVDHPAAQGPHRHPNLIFPV
;
A
#
# COMPACT_ATOMS: atom_id res chain seq x y z
N MET A 1 -28.84 -13.77 -24.12
CA MET A 1 -28.00 -12.55 -24.26
C MET A 1 -26.63 -12.86 -23.67
N ARG A 2 -25.57 -12.87 -24.49
CA ARG A 2 -24.20 -13.08 -23.99
C ARG A 2 -23.79 -11.80 -23.24
N ARG A 3 -23.48 -11.89 -21.94
CA ARG A 3 -22.94 -10.77 -21.17
C ARG A 3 -21.60 -10.38 -21.80
N GLN A 4 -21.48 -9.13 -22.21
CA GLN A 4 -20.23 -8.55 -22.68
C GLN A 4 -19.19 -8.71 -21.56
N PRO A 5 -17.94 -9.14 -21.84
CA PRO A 5 -16.97 -9.34 -20.79
C PRO A 5 -16.70 -8.00 -20.09
N ASP A 6 -16.73 -8.01 -18.77
CA ASP A 6 -16.43 -6.85 -17.93
C ASP A 6 -15.03 -6.31 -18.27
N VAL A 7 -14.88 -4.98 -18.38
CA VAL A 7 -13.62 -4.31 -18.74
C VAL A 7 -12.50 -4.73 -17.78
N PHE A 8 -12.82 -4.92 -16.51
CA PHE A 8 -11.92 -5.48 -15.51
C PHE A 8 -11.40 -6.87 -15.94
N GLN A 9 -12.30 -7.81 -16.24
CA GLN A 9 -11.93 -9.17 -16.64
C GLN A 9 -11.09 -9.20 -17.91
N GLN A 10 -11.39 -8.33 -18.89
CA GLN A 10 -10.59 -8.20 -20.11
C GLN A 10 -9.17 -7.72 -19.81
N THR A 11 -9.07 -6.68 -18.96
CA THR A 11 -7.78 -6.11 -18.53
C THR A 11 -6.94 -7.15 -17.81
N ILE A 12 -7.54 -7.90 -16.87
CA ILE A 12 -6.87 -8.97 -16.12
C ILE A 12 -6.41 -10.10 -17.05
N ALA A 13 -7.27 -10.56 -17.98
CA ALA A 13 -6.90 -11.62 -18.93
C ALA A 13 -5.76 -11.20 -19.86
N GLN A 14 -5.80 -9.94 -20.34
CA GLN A 14 -4.73 -9.39 -21.17
C GLN A 14 -3.42 -9.32 -20.38
N PHE A 15 -3.46 -8.80 -19.15
CA PHE A 15 -2.29 -8.72 -18.28
C PHE A 15 -1.67 -10.10 -18.01
N GLN A 16 -2.49 -11.11 -17.69
CA GLN A 16 -2.04 -12.50 -17.49
C GLN A 16 -1.35 -13.05 -18.75
N SER A 17 -1.94 -12.83 -19.93
CA SER A 17 -1.37 -13.33 -21.19
C SER A 17 -0.01 -12.72 -21.53
N GLN A 18 0.24 -11.48 -21.09
CA GLN A 18 1.47 -10.75 -21.43
C GLN A 18 2.59 -10.95 -20.41
N THR A 19 2.26 -11.16 -19.14
CA THR A 19 3.24 -11.28 -18.06
C THR A 19 3.52 -12.72 -17.65
N GLY A 20 2.62 -13.65 -17.97
CA GLY A 20 2.69 -15.04 -17.50
C GLY A 20 2.38 -15.19 -16.01
N LEU A 21 2.04 -14.10 -15.30
CA LEU A 21 1.67 -14.15 -13.89
C LEU A 21 0.32 -14.85 -13.73
N ARG A 22 0.27 -15.85 -12.84
CA ARG A 22 -1.00 -16.44 -12.41
C ARG A 22 -1.61 -15.54 -11.35
N LEU A 23 -2.77 -15.01 -11.67
CA LEU A 23 -3.61 -14.31 -10.69
C LEU A 23 -4.66 -15.28 -10.19
N ASP A 24 -5.05 -15.14 -8.92
CA ASP A 24 -6.19 -15.89 -8.42
C ASP A 24 -7.40 -15.61 -9.33
N ALA A 25 -8.13 -16.67 -9.67
CA ALA A 25 -9.30 -16.53 -10.53
C ALA A 25 -10.22 -15.46 -9.94
N PRO A 26 -10.75 -14.52 -10.75
CA PRO A 26 -11.65 -13.50 -10.24
C PRO A 26 -12.80 -14.19 -9.53
N ALA A 27 -12.86 -14.01 -8.21
CA ALA A 27 -14.04 -14.31 -7.45
C ALA A 27 -15.22 -13.54 -8.07
N PRO A 28 -16.49 -13.91 -7.79
CA PRO A 28 -17.65 -13.15 -8.28
C PRO A 28 -17.69 -11.67 -7.81
N THR A 29 -16.67 -11.20 -7.08
CA THR A 29 -16.55 -9.91 -6.40
C THR A 29 -15.78 -8.83 -7.18
N HIS A 30 -15.56 -8.97 -8.49
CA HIS A 30 -14.80 -7.99 -9.28
C HIS A 30 -13.44 -7.63 -8.67
N SER A 31 -12.76 -8.62 -8.09
CA SER A 31 -11.46 -8.47 -7.46
C SER A 31 -10.58 -9.69 -7.75
N VAL A 32 -9.29 -9.45 -7.95
CA VAL A 32 -8.24 -10.47 -8.09
C VAL A 32 -7.05 -10.12 -7.21
N ARG A 33 -6.22 -11.10 -6.89
CA ARG A 33 -5.00 -10.90 -6.12
C ARG A 33 -3.78 -11.27 -6.95
N VAL A 34 -2.71 -10.49 -6.82
CA VAL A 34 -1.37 -10.73 -7.36
C VAL A 34 -0.42 -10.88 -6.17
N MET A 35 0.46 -11.87 -6.21
CA MET A 35 1.57 -11.99 -5.26
C MET A 35 2.85 -11.49 -5.92
N VAL A 36 3.56 -10.56 -5.25
CA VAL A 36 4.89 -10.06 -5.65
C VAL A 36 5.75 -9.99 -4.40
N ASP A 37 6.86 -10.72 -4.35
CA ASP A 37 7.81 -10.73 -3.22
C ASP A 37 7.12 -10.85 -1.84
N ASP A 38 6.22 -11.84 -1.71
CA ASP A 38 5.38 -12.09 -0.51
C ASP A 38 4.37 -10.97 -0.15
N ILE A 39 4.20 -9.98 -1.02
CA ILE A 39 3.21 -8.91 -0.90
C ILE A 39 1.99 -9.26 -1.76
N CYS A 40 0.84 -9.36 -1.10
CA CYS A 40 -0.44 -9.56 -1.76
C CYS A 40 -1.03 -8.20 -2.17
N VAL A 41 -1.13 -7.96 -3.48
CA VAL A 41 -1.79 -6.79 -4.06
C VAL A 41 -3.18 -7.19 -4.56
N ALA A 42 -4.21 -6.60 -3.97
CA ALA A 42 -5.59 -6.73 -4.42
C ALA A 42 -5.87 -5.72 -5.55
N LEU A 43 -6.42 -6.21 -6.65
CA LEU A 43 -6.86 -5.44 -7.80
C LEU A 43 -8.38 -5.51 -7.82
N THR A 44 -9.05 -4.38 -7.68
CA THR A 44 -10.51 -4.33 -7.54
C THR A 44 -11.10 -3.36 -8.56
N ASP A 45 -12.15 -3.78 -9.25
CA ASP A 45 -12.91 -2.86 -10.10
C ASP A 45 -13.62 -1.81 -9.25
N SER A 46 -13.45 -0.55 -9.63
CA SER A 46 -14.08 0.60 -8.97
C SER A 46 -15.09 1.23 -9.93
N GLY A 47 -16.15 0.48 -10.25
CA GLY A 47 -17.30 0.99 -11.01
C GLY A 47 -17.07 1.06 -12.51
N GLY A 48 -16.32 0.12 -13.08
CA GLY A 48 -16.13 -0.03 -14.54
C GLY A 48 -15.35 1.08 -15.23
N THR A 49 -14.81 2.06 -14.50
CA THR A 49 -14.03 3.18 -15.06
C THR A 49 -12.55 3.13 -14.68
N GLN A 50 -12.24 2.52 -13.55
CA GLN A 50 -10.90 2.43 -13.01
C GLN A 50 -10.74 1.18 -12.16
N MET A 51 -9.49 0.76 -12.02
CA MET A 51 -9.06 -0.30 -11.12
C MET A 51 -8.38 0.33 -9.90
N MET A 52 -8.76 -0.11 -8.71
CA MET A 52 -8.03 0.20 -7.48
C MET A 52 -7.05 -0.93 -7.20
N LEU A 53 -5.81 -0.57 -6.88
CA LEU A 53 -4.79 -1.49 -6.41
C LEU A 53 -4.49 -1.19 -4.95
N GLU A 54 -4.49 -2.22 -4.11
CA GLU A 54 -4.30 -2.07 -2.67
C GLU A 54 -3.46 -3.21 -2.09
N ALA A 55 -2.51 -2.89 -1.21
CA ALA A 55 -1.79 -3.87 -0.41
C ALA A 55 -1.69 -3.42 1.04
N GLU A 56 -1.88 -4.35 1.97
CA GLU A 56 -1.74 -4.09 3.40
C GLU A 56 -0.26 -3.92 3.78
N ILE A 57 0.04 -2.80 4.43
CA ILE A 57 1.39 -2.50 4.91
C ILE A 57 1.56 -3.07 6.32
N ILE A 58 0.81 -2.51 7.28
CA ILE A 58 0.83 -2.89 8.70
C ILE A 58 -0.54 -2.60 9.34
N ARG A 59 -0.90 -3.39 10.35
CA ARG A 59 -2.00 -3.07 11.27
C ARG A 59 -1.58 -1.91 12.17
N LEU A 60 -2.44 -0.92 12.35
CA LEU A 60 -2.19 0.18 13.27
C LEU A 60 -2.24 -0.31 14.72
N SER A 61 -1.28 0.16 15.52
CA SER A 61 -1.19 -0.19 16.94
C SER A 61 -2.37 0.38 17.74
N GLU A 62 -2.74 -0.32 18.80
CA GLU A 62 -3.68 0.18 19.81
C GLU A 62 -2.99 1.19 20.76
N SER A 63 -1.65 1.14 20.86
CA SER A 63 -0.87 2.13 21.60
C SER A 63 -0.92 3.47 20.88
N ARG A 64 -1.37 4.52 21.57
CA ARG A 64 -1.45 5.87 21.01
C ARG A 64 -0.10 6.37 20.48
N GLU A 65 0.99 6.10 21.19
CA GLU A 65 2.33 6.55 20.82
C GLU A 65 2.79 5.88 19.52
N GLU A 66 2.73 4.56 19.48
CA GLU A 66 3.13 3.77 18.31
C GLU A 66 2.24 4.09 17.09
N ARG A 67 0.93 4.20 17.30
CA ARG A 67 -0.01 4.62 16.26
C ARG A 67 0.30 6.01 15.71
N THR A 68 0.63 6.96 16.57
CA THR A 68 1.01 8.32 16.14
C THR A 68 2.27 8.27 15.28
N TYR A 69 3.25 7.47 15.69
CA TYR A 69 4.49 7.27 14.92
C TYR A 69 4.25 6.61 13.56
N GLN A 70 3.42 5.56 13.50
CA GLN A 70 3.03 4.89 12.26
C GLN A 70 2.35 5.87 11.29
N LEU A 71 1.39 6.67 11.78
CA LEU A 71 0.69 7.68 10.98
C LEU A 71 1.62 8.80 10.51
N TYR A 72 2.52 9.26 11.37
CA TYR A 72 3.50 10.28 11.00
C TYR A 72 4.46 9.78 9.91
N THR A 73 4.91 8.52 10.02
CA THR A 73 5.77 7.88 9.02
C THR A 73 5.05 7.77 7.67
N ALA A 74 3.77 7.38 7.68
CA ALA A 74 2.94 7.33 6.47
C ALA A 74 2.80 8.71 5.79
N LEU A 75 2.54 9.77 6.58
CA LEU A 75 2.45 11.13 6.05
C LEU A 75 3.78 11.61 5.46
N LYS A 76 4.89 11.35 6.14
CA LYS A 76 6.23 11.70 5.67
C LYS A 76 6.58 10.95 4.38
N ALA A 77 6.24 9.66 4.29
CA ALA A 77 6.43 8.88 3.07
C ALA A 77 5.62 9.47 1.91
N ASN A 78 4.33 9.77 2.12
CA ASN A 78 3.50 10.39 1.09
C ASN A 78 4.10 11.67 0.52
N LEU A 79 4.72 12.52 1.33
CA LEU A 79 5.40 13.73 0.86
C LEU A 79 6.58 13.42 -0.08
N GLY A 80 7.34 12.36 0.21
CA GLY A 80 8.43 11.91 -0.66
C GLY A 80 7.97 11.24 -1.95
N LEU A 81 6.76 10.66 -1.95
CA LEU A 81 6.22 9.87 -3.06
C LEU A 81 5.49 10.70 -4.11
N VAL A 82 5.12 11.96 -3.81
CA VAL A 82 4.29 12.83 -4.67
C VAL A 82 4.79 12.93 -6.11
N PHE A 83 6.10 12.81 -6.33
CA PHE A 83 6.70 12.99 -7.66
C PHE A 83 7.05 11.68 -8.38
N ASP A 84 7.34 10.60 -7.64
CA ASP A 84 8.03 9.44 -8.19
C ASP A 84 7.23 8.13 -8.11
N CYS A 85 6.13 8.09 -7.34
CA CYS A 85 5.36 6.87 -7.11
C CYS A 85 3.88 7.08 -7.44
N SER A 86 3.29 6.09 -8.13
CA SER A 86 1.85 6.09 -8.45
C SER A 86 0.96 5.69 -7.27
N ALA A 87 1.55 5.23 -6.17
CA ALA A 87 0.87 4.78 -4.97
C ALA A 87 1.03 5.76 -3.80
N THR A 88 0.05 5.76 -2.90
CA THR A 88 0.05 6.52 -1.65
C THR A 88 -0.24 5.61 -0.47
N VAL A 89 0.30 5.95 0.69
CA VAL A 89 -0.08 5.32 1.95
C VAL A 89 -1.37 5.92 2.45
N GLN A 90 -2.37 5.08 2.68
CA GLN A 90 -3.68 5.48 3.19
C GLN A 90 -4.05 4.64 4.40
N ARG A 91 -5.03 5.14 5.14
CA ARG A 91 -5.63 4.44 6.26
C ARG A 91 -6.86 3.70 5.76
N SER A 92 -6.94 2.41 6.04
CA SER A 92 -8.07 1.56 5.68
C SER A 92 -8.65 0.92 6.93
N GLN A 93 -9.98 0.79 6.98
CA GLN A 93 -10.69 0.12 8.06
C GLN A 93 -11.25 -1.19 7.50
N SER A 94 -10.90 -2.31 8.13
CA SER A 94 -11.50 -3.62 7.89
C SER A 94 -12.20 -4.12 9.15
N GLU A 95 -12.80 -5.31 9.06
CA GLU A 95 -13.42 -6.00 10.21
C GLU A 95 -12.38 -6.36 11.28
N ASP A 96 -11.13 -6.65 10.86
CA ASP A 96 -10.04 -7.07 11.73
C ASP A 96 -9.31 -5.89 12.41
N GLY A 97 -9.62 -4.65 12.02
CA GLY A 97 -9.04 -3.45 12.59
C GLY A 97 -8.67 -2.40 11.54
N GLU A 98 -7.79 -1.50 11.95
CA GLU A 98 -7.34 -0.39 11.12
C GLU A 98 -5.92 -0.66 10.62
N TYR A 99 -5.70 -0.42 9.34
CA TYR A 99 -4.46 -0.73 8.65
C TYR A 99 -3.92 0.49 7.91
N LEU A 100 -2.60 0.55 7.78
CA LEU A 100 -1.97 1.30 6.70
C LEU A 100 -1.94 0.42 5.46
N VAL A 101 -2.38 0.99 4.34
CA VAL A 101 -2.40 0.33 3.04
C VAL A 101 -1.68 1.19 2.01
N ALA A 102 -0.97 0.54 1.09
CA ALA A 102 -0.46 1.18 -0.11
C ALA A 102 -1.55 1.10 -1.17
N ARG A 103 -1.99 2.25 -1.71
CA ARG A 103 -3.10 2.33 -2.66
C ARG A 103 -2.74 3.14 -3.88
N ALA A 104 -3.10 2.62 -5.05
CA ALA A 104 -3.05 3.33 -6.33
C ALA A 104 -4.39 3.18 -7.07
N VAL A 105 -4.69 4.13 -7.95
CA VAL A 105 -5.87 4.10 -8.82
C VAL A 105 -5.42 4.19 -10.26
N LEU A 106 -5.88 3.25 -11.08
CA LEU A 106 -5.51 3.13 -12.49
C LEU A 106 -6.77 3.19 -13.37
N PRO A 107 -7.01 4.30 -14.10
CA PRO A 107 -8.14 4.38 -15.03
C PRO A 107 -7.97 3.41 -16.20
N TYR A 108 -9.03 2.69 -16.58
CA TYR A 108 -8.96 1.71 -17.69
C TYR A 108 -8.55 2.34 -19.02
N THR A 109 -8.87 3.62 -19.22
CA THR A 109 -8.52 4.39 -20.43
C THR A 109 -7.01 4.50 -20.67
N VAL A 110 -6.19 4.31 -19.63
CA VAL A 110 -4.73 4.40 -19.68
C VAL A 110 -4.04 3.10 -19.25
N THR A 111 -4.81 2.02 -19.04
CA THR A 111 -4.27 0.75 -18.54
C THR A 111 -3.62 -0.04 -19.66
N ALA A 112 -2.35 0.22 -19.89
CA ALA A 112 -1.44 -0.72 -20.54
C ALA A 112 -0.89 -1.69 -19.48
N SER A 113 -0.66 -2.95 -19.84
CA SER A 113 -0.12 -3.95 -18.91
C SER A 113 1.22 -3.55 -18.28
N SER A 114 2.07 -2.81 -19.01
CA SER A 114 3.32 -2.27 -18.48
C SER A 114 3.09 -1.25 -17.37
N LYS A 115 2.06 -0.41 -17.49
CA LYS A 115 1.68 0.55 -16.47
C LYS A 115 1.09 -0.16 -15.25
N LEU A 116 0.23 -1.17 -15.47
CA LEU A 116 -0.29 -2.01 -14.39
C LEU A 116 0.83 -2.72 -13.63
N MET A 117 1.80 -3.31 -14.34
CA MET A 117 2.97 -3.94 -13.72
C MET A 117 3.77 -2.94 -12.89
N LYS A 118 4.12 -1.79 -13.48
CA LYS A 118 4.85 -0.74 -12.75
C LYS A 118 4.09 -0.29 -11.50
N THR A 119 2.77 -0.13 -11.55
CA THR A 119 1.98 0.24 -10.37
C THR A 119 1.97 -0.86 -9.31
N ILE A 120 1.96 -2.14 -9.70
CA ILE A 120 2.11 -3.27 -8.77
C ILE A 120 3.49 -3.23 -8.09
N GLU A 121 4.56 -3.01 -8.86
CA GLU A 121 5.94 -2.87 -8.35
C GLU A 121 6.09 -1.66 -7.41
N ASP A 122 5.51 -0.50 -7.78
CA ASP A 122 5.47 0.71 -6.96
C ASP A 122 4.80 0.43 -5.60
N ILE A 123 3.66 -0.29 -5.60
CA ILE A 123 2.94 -0.68 -4.38
C ILE A 123 3.80 -1.63 -3.53
N ALA A 124 4.37 -2.66 -4.14
CA ALA A 124 5.22 -3.62 -3.43
C ALA A 124 6.43 -2.93 -2.79
N GLY A 125 7.14 -2.09 -3.55
CA GLY A 125 8.27 -1.31 -3.06
C GLY A 125 7.89 -0.36 -1.92
N LEU A 126 6.70 0.26 -1.98
CA LEU A 126 6.20 1.12 -0.92
C LEU A 126 5.89 0.35 0.37
N VAL A 127 5.22 -0.80 0.25
CA VAL A 127 4.95 -1.70 1.40
C VAL A 127 6.26 -2.07 2.09
N ASP A 128 7.25 -2.50 1.31
CA ASP A 128 8.56 -2.91 1.81
C ASP A 128 9.31 -1.76 2.50
N PHE A 129 9.30 -0.57 1.89
CA PHE A 129 9.91 0.63 2.46
C PHE A 129 9.31 0.99 3.82
N ILE A 130 7.98 1.00 3.93
CA ILE A 130 7.31 1.36 5.19
C ILE A 130 7.50 0.27 6.24
N ARG A 131 7.41 -1.01 5.89
CA ARG A 131 7.66 -2.10 6.85
C ARG A 131 9.07 -2.00 7.44
N ARG A 132 10.09 -1.71 6.62
CA ARG A 132 11.47 -1.55 7.11
C ARG A 132 11.67 -0.31 8.00
N THR A 133 10.97 0.77 7.71
CA THR A 133 11.10 2.02 8.49
C THR A 133 10.24 2.04 9.75
N ALA A 134 9.06 1.40 9.73
CA ALA A 134 8.16 1.34 10.87
C ALA A 134 8.56 0.27 11.90
N VAL A 135 9.21 -0.83 11.47
CA VAL A 135 9.65 -1.91 12.37
C VAL A 135 10.97 -1.58 13.09
N GLN A 136 11.77 -0.62 12.60
CA GLN A 136 13.09 -0.29 13.16
C GLN A 136 13.10 0.44 14.51
N VAL A 137 11.98 0.53 15.22
CA VAL A 137 11.95 1.09 16.58
C VAL A 137 11.90 -0.04 17.61
N ASP A 138 13.00 -0.77 17.72
CA ASP A 138 13.36 -1.34 19.02
C ASP A 138 13.50 -0.17 19.99
N HIS A 139 12.61 -0.10 20.98
CA HIS A 139 12.65 0.84 22.09
C HIS A 139 14.08 1.08 22.61
N PRO A 140 14.67 2.29 22.50
CA PRO A 140 15.76 2.69 23.37
C PRO A 140 15.17 3.16 24.70
N ALA A 141 14.37 2.31 25.36
CA ALA A 141 13.79 2.58 26.68
C ALA A 141 14.29 1.54 27.70
N ALA A 142 15.61 1.33 27.70
CA ALA A 142 16.32 0.67 28.79
C ALA A 142 17.73 1.27 28.97
N GLN A 143 17.84 2.60 28.90
CA GLN A 143 18.99 3.31 29.44
C GLN A 143 18.48 4.26 30.52
N GLY A 144 18.97 4.04 31.74
CA GLY A 144 18.59 4.76 32.95
C GLY A 144 18.87 6.27 32.87
N PRO A 145 18.60 7.02 33.95
CA PRO A 145 18.52 8.47 33.90
C PRO A 145 19.89 9.07 33.59
N HIS A 146 20.08 9.49 32.33
CA HIS A 146 21.19 10.37 31.97
C HIS A 146 20.92 11.75 32.55
N ARG A 147 21.77 12.14 33.52
CA ARG A 147 21.84 13.48 34.09
C ARG A 147 21.86 14.53 32.98
N HIS A 148 20.90 15.45 33.02
CA HIS A 148 20.94 16.67 32.20
C HIS A 148 22.12 17.56 32.65
N PRO A 149 22.99 18.02 31.75
CA PRO A 149 23.85 19.17 32.04
C PRO A 149 23.02 20.45 31.89
N ASN A 150 23.15 21.32 32.90
CA ASN A 150 22.52 22.64 33.01
C ASN A 150 22.55 23.45 31.70
N LEU A 151 21.38 23.87 31.23
CA LEU A 151 21.27 25.00 30.30
C LEU A 151 20.94 26.25 31.10
N ILE A 152 21.96 27.09 31.27
CA ILE A 152 21.84 28.46 31.76
C ILE A 152 21.43 29.33 30.57
N PHE A 153 20.31 30.06 30.69
CA PHE A 153 19.95 31.10 29.73
C PHE A 153 20.55 32.45 30.18
N PRO A 154 21.27 33.19 29.33
CA PRO A 154 21.64 34.57 29.63
C PRO A 154 20.46 35.52 29.44
N VAL A 155 20.52 36.59 30.24
CA VAL A 155 19.51 37.62 30.55
C VAL A 155 18.90 38.33 29.35
#